data_AF-A0A510L8V6-F1
#
_entry.id   AF-A0A510L8V6-F1
#
_cell.length_a   1.000
_cell.length_b   1.000
_cell.length_c   1.000
_cell.angle_alpha   90.00
_cell.angle_beta   90.00
_cell.angle_gamma   90.00
#
_symmetry.space_group_name_H-M   'P 1'
#
loop_
_entity.id
_entity.type
_entity.pdbx_description
1 polymer ?
#
loop_
_entity_poly.entity_id
_entity_poly.type
_entity_poly.pdbx_seq_one_letter_code
_entity_poly.pdbx_strand_id
1 'polypeptide(L)'
;MKNNNIVIMYDIMKNVNRIYFKAQSLENSEMKWNYSGNGNITVTKDCEKVYFSEEIILSDGLKYFDKKLWNFMEDCIEFYRYRNGEYEKYLNFI
;
A
#
# COMPACT_ATOMS: atom_id res chain seq x y z
N MET A 1 -9.18 18.56 14.71
CA MET A 1 -8.91 17.32 15.50
C MET A 1 -8.92 16.19 14.51
N LYS A 2 -7.83 15.42 14.43
CA LYS A 2 -7.72 14.29 13.49
C LYS A 2 -8.83 13.26 13.76
N ASN A 3 -9.42 12.72 12.69
CA ASN A 3 -10.39 11.63 12.82
C ASN A 3 -9.74 10.42 13.54
N ASN A 4 -10.38 9.92 14.60
CA ASN A 4 -9.84 8.80 15.39
C ASN A 4 -9.51 7.57 14.54
N ASN A 5 -10.29 7.30 13.49
CA ASN A 5 -10.03 6.16 12.60
C ASN A 5 -8.73 6.33 11.81
N ILE A 6 -8.39 7.56 11.43
CA ILE A 6 -7.14 7.87 10.71
C ILE A 6 -5.95 7.69 11.64
N VAL A 7 -6.06 8.13 12.89
CA VAL A 7 -5.02 7.94 13.91
C VAL A 7 -4.77 6.45 14.16
N ILE A 8 -5.84 5.67 14.34
CA ILE A 8 -5.76 4.21 14.48
C ILE A 8 -5.09 3.58 13.26
N MET A 9 -5.48 3.99 12.05
CA MET A 9 -4.89 3.45 10.83
C MET A 9 -3.40 3.78 10.72
N TYR A 10 -2.97 5.00 11.06
CA TYR A 10 -1.54 5.35 11.11
C TYR A 10 -0.79 4.41 12.05
N ASP A 11 -1.32 4.17 13.25
CA ASP A 11 -0.71 3.29 14.25
C ASP A 11 -0.60 1.84 13.77
N ILE A 12 -1.57 1.35 13.01
CA ILE A 12 -1.50 0.02 12.39
C ILE A 12 -0.43 0.03 11.29
N MET A 13 -0.56 0.94 10.33
CA MET A 13 0.23 0.96 9.11
C MET A 13 1.72 1.17 9.36
N LYS A 14 2.08 1.98 10.36
CA LYS A 14 3.48 2.25 10.71
C LYS A 14 4.23 1.03 11.28
N ASN A 15 3.52 -0.06 11.57
CA ASN A 15 4.04 -1.30 12.15
C ASN A 15 3.87 -2.53 11.24
N VAL A 16 3.28 -2.39 10.06
CA VAL A 16 3.10 -3.51 9.13
C VAL A 16 4.47 -3.91 8.55
N ASN A 17 4.82 -5.19 8.63
CA ASN A 17 6.08 -5.71 8.09
C ASN A 17 5.88 -6.86 7.08
N ARG A 18 4.65 -7.30 6.87
CA ARG A 18 4.30 -8.38 5.93
C ARG A 18 2.98 -8.07 5.24
N ILE A 19 2.86 -8.52 4.00
CA ILE A 19 1.60 -8.59 3.28
C ILE A 19 1.31 -10.02 2.86
N TYR A 20 0.02 -10.32 2.79
CA TYR A 20 -0.53 -11.51 2.17
C TYR A 20 -1.75 -11.06 1.37
N PHE A 21 -1.86 -11.51 0.13
CA PHE A 21 -2.97 -11.11 -0.71
C PHE A 21 -3.41 -12.22 -1.65
N LYS A 22 -4.68 -12.12 -2.04
CA LYS A 22 -5.27 -12.86 -3.15
C LYS A 22 -6.17 -11.87 -3.89
N ALA A 23 -5.82 -11.61 -5.14
CA ALA A 23 -6.58 -10.79 -6.06
C ALA A 23 -7.29 -11.71 -7.05
N GLN A 24 -8.57 -11.44 -7.29
CA GLN A 24 -9.35 -12.08 -8.33
C GLN A 24 -10.06 -11.00 -9.12
N SER A 25 -9.94 -11.09 -10.44
CA SER A 25 -10.62 -10.19 -11.36
C SER A 25 -12.10 -10.53 -11.43
N LEU A 26 -12.93 -9.50 -11.59
CA LEU A 26 -14.35 -9.67 -11.89
C LEU A 26 -14.53 -10.36 -13.26
N GLU A 27 -15.67 -11.03 -13.45
CA GLU A 27 -15.97 -11.87 -14.62
C GLU A 27 -15.73 -11.18 -15.97
N ASN A 28 -15.99 -9.87 -16.03
CA ASN A 28 -15.86 -9.05 -17.25
C ASN A 28 -14.60 -8.18 -17.28
N SER A 29 -13.60 -8.44 -16.42
CA SER A 29 -12.36 -7.65 -16.41
C SER A 29 -11.38 -8.16 -17.47
N GLU A 30 -10.97 -7.26 -18.36
CA GLU A 30 -9.95 -7.56 -19.36
C GLU A 30 -8.54 -7.77 -18.76
N MET A 31 -8.29 -7.24 -17.56
CA MET A 31 -6.96 -7.29 -16.92
C MET A 31 -6.56 -8.72 -16.49
N LYS A 32 -7.54 -9.61 -16.22
CA LYS A 32 -7.33 -11.01 -15.79
C LYS A 32 -6.29 -11.18 -14.66
N TRP A 33 -6.19 -10.20 -13.78
CA TRP A 33 -5.36 -10.24 -12.58
C TRP A 33 -5.94 -11.20 -11.55
N ASN A 34 -5.42 -12.43 -11.58
CA ASN A 34 -5.79 -13.51 -10.67
C ASN A 34 -4.51 -14.02 -10.01
N TYR A 35 -4.02 -13.27 -9.03
CA TYR A 35 -2.74 -13.53 -8.38
C TYR A 35 -2.92 -13.68 -6.89
N SER A 36 -2.14 -14.56 -6.30
CA SER A 36 -1.93 -14.58 -4.86
C SER A 36 -0.46 -14.43 -4.56
N GLY A 37 -0.14 -13.94 -3.38
CA GLY A 37 1.25 -13.72 -3.01
C GLY A 37 1.40 -13.28 -1.58
N ASN A 38 2.65 -13.14 -1.20
CA ASN A 38 3.06 -12.60 0.09
C ASN A 38 4.25 -11.68 -0.12
N GLY A 39 4.59 -10.90 0.90
CA GLY A 39 5.72 -10.01 0.81
C GLY A 39 6.20 -9.53 2.16
N ASN A 40 7.45 -9.06 2.18
CA ASN A 40 8.00 -8.34 3.32
C ASN A 40 7.91 -6.83 3.03
N ILE A 41 7.60 -6.06 4.06
CA ILE A 41 7.56 -4.60 3.99
C ILE A 41 8.63 -4.04 4.92
N THR A 42 9.45 -3.15 4.37
CA THR A 42 10.24 -2.23 5.17
C THR A 42 9.50 -0.90 5.26
N VAL A 43 9.23 -0.46 6.48
CA VAL A 43 8.50 0.78 6.75
C VAL A 43 9.44 1.89 7.19
N THR A 44 9.37 3.02 6.49
CA THR A 44 10.01 4.28 6.90
C THR A 44 8.93 5.29 7.27
N LYS A 45 9.15 6.03 8.36
CA LYS A 45 8.19 7.01 8.90
C LYS A 45 8.78 8.41 8.78
N ASP A 46 7.98 9.37 8.37
CA ASP A 46 8.32 10.79 8.36
C ASP A 46 7.07 11.62 8.70
N CYS A 47 7.02 12.18 9.90
CA CYS A 47 5.84 12.87 10.42
C CYS A 47 4.56 12.01 10.25
N GLU A 48 3.58 12.52 9.53
CA GLU A 48 2.30 11.87 9.21
C GLU A 48 2.34 11.01 7.95
N LYS A 49 3.54 10.69 7.46
CA LYS A 49 3.77 9.86 6.27
C LYS A 49 4.35 8.51 6.66
N VAL A 50 3.87 7.49 5.96
CA VAL A 50 4.36 6.13 6.06
C VAL A 50 4.75 5.65 4.67
N TYR A 51 6.02 5.32 4.50
CA TYR A 51 6.60 4.81 3.26
C TYR A 51 6.77 3.32 3.35
N PHE A 52 6.23 2.60 2.39
CA PHE A 52 6.43 1.16 2.24
C PHE A 52 7.43 0.92 1.12
N SER A 53 8.48 0.16 1.42
CA SER A 53 9.31 -0.52 0.43
C SER A 53 9.03 -2.01 0.53
N GLU A 54 8.45 -2.56 -0.54
CA GLU A 54 7.87 -3.89 -0.55
C GLU A 54 8.69 -4.82 -1.44
N GLU A 55 8.94 -6.02 -0.95
CA GLU A 55 9.34 -7.16 -1.75
C GLU A 55 8.16 -8.14 -1.80
N ILE A 56 7.63 -8.37 -3.00
CA ILE A 56 6.43 -9.18 -3.24
C ILE A 56 6.82 -10.45 -4.00
N ILE A 57 6.36 -11.59 -3.52
CA ILE A 57 6.53 -12.90 -4.12
C ILE A 57 5.14 -13.45 -4.45
N LEU A 58 4.87 -13.64 -5.74
CA LEU A 58 3.66 -14.27 -6.23
C LEU A 58 3.70 -15.78 -5.99
N SER A 59 2.54 -16.42 -6.00
CA SER A 59 2.40 -17.87 -5.79
C SER A 59 3.09 -18.72 -6.87
N ASP A 60 3.35 -18.17 -8.05
CA ASP A 60 4.14 -18.80 -9.11
C ASP A 60 5.66 -18.58 -8.96
N GLY A 61 6.08 -17.89 -7.89
CA GLY A 61 7.48 -17.61 -7.56
C GLY A 61 8.02 -16.31 -8.17
N LEU A 62 7.24 -15.58 -8.98
CA LEU A 62 7.69 -14.29 -9.53
C LEU A 62 7.87 -13.25 -8.42
N LYS A 63 8.96 -12.50 -8.50
CA LYS A 63 9.36 -11.51 -7.50
C LYS A 63 9.28 -10.10 -8.07
N TYR A 64 8.64 -9.21 -7.31
CA TYR A 64 8.45 -7.80 -7.64
C TYR A 64 8.89 -6.91 -6.48
N PHE A 65 9.25 -5.68 -6.82
CA PHE A 65 9.54 -4.64 -5.84
C PHE A 65 8.59 -3.48 -6.08
N ASP A 66 8.01 -2.94 -5.00
CA ASP A 66 7.13 -1.79 -5.08
C ASP A 66 7.47 -0.77 -3.99
N LYS A 67 7.11 0.49 -4.23
CA LYS A 67 7.22 1.57 -3.25
C LYS A 67 5.92 2.35 -3.21
N LYS A 68 5.43 2.58 -1.99
CA LYS A 68 4.17 3.28 -1.73
C LYS A 68 4.37 4.33 -0.65
N LEU A 69 3.57 5.38 -0.71
CA LEU A 69 3.50 6.39 0.34
C LEU A 69 2.03 6.55 0.77
N TRP A 70 1.82 6.54 2.07
CA TRP A 70 0.56 6.82 2.73
C TRP A 70 0.72 8.11 3.53
N ASN A 71 -0.04 9.15 3.20
CA ASN A 71 -0.03 10.44 3.88
C ASN A 71 -1.33 10.59 4.68
N PHE A 72 -1.21 10.67 6.00
CA PHE A 72 -2.35 10.68 6.92
C PHE A 72 -2.70 12.13 7.26
N MET A 73 -3.76 12.65 6.64
CA MET A 73 -4.25 14.02 6.84
C MET A 73 -5.31 14.06 7.95
N GLU A 74 -5.90 15.23 8.23
CA GLU A 74 -6.87 15.34 9.32
C GLU A 74 -8.17 14.56 9.10
N ASP A 75 -8.62 14.54 7.85
CA ASP A 75 -9.92 14.07 7.40
C ASP A 75 -9.82 12.99 6.30
N CYS A 76 -8.62 12.70 5.81
CA CYS A 76 -8.41 11.67 4.80
C CYS A 76 -7.03 11.00 4.88
N ILE A 77 -6.88 9.88 4.17
CA ILE A 77 -5.59 9.24 3.90
C ILE A 77 -5.34 9.32 2.40
N GLU A 78 -4.22 9.91 2.00
CA GLU A 78 -3.81 9.97 0.61
C GLU A 78 -2.83 8.84 0.30
N PHE A 79 -3.05 8.16 -0.82
CA PHE A 79 -2.22 7.07 -1.29
C PHE A 79 -1.45 7.47 -2.55
N TYR A 80 -0.15 7.25 -2.52
CA TYR A 80 0.78 7.56 -3.59
C TYR A 80 1.52 6.31 -4.06
N ARG A 81 1.69 6.20 -5.38
CA ARG A 81 2.48 5.14 -6.01
C ARG A 81 3.80 5.72 -6.48
N TYR A 82 4.89 4.99 -6.27
CA TYR A 82 6.17 5.39 -6.82
C TYR A 82 6.28 4.95 -8.29
N ARG A 83 6.46 5.91 -9.20
CA ARG A 83 6.63 5.67 -10.63
C ARG A 83 7.62 6.69 -11.19
N ASN A 84 8.43 6.28 -12.16
CA ASN A 84 9.34 7.17 -12.88
C ASN A 84 10.27 8.03 -12.01
N GLY A 85 10.60 7.58 -10.80
CA GLY A 85 11.47 8.33 -9.88
C GLY A 85 10.73 9.17 -8.83
N GLU A 86 9.40 9.24 -8.88
CA GLU A 86 8.60 10.15 -8.06
C GLU A 86 7.37 9.46 -7.45
N TYR A 87 6.80 10.07 -6.41
CA TYR A 87 5.54 9.62 -5.80
C TYR A 87 4.36 10.37 -6.43
N GLU A 88 3.55 9.64 -7.19
CA GLU A 88 2.35 10.16 -7.85
C GLU A 88 1.12 9.85 -7.00
N LYS A 89 0.30 10.88 -6.70
CA LYS A 89 -0.96 10.68 -5.97
C LYS A 89 -1.89 9.81 -6.81
N TYR A 90 -2.41 8.74 -6.21
CA TYR A 90 -3.26 7.77 -6.91
C TYR A 90 -4.70 7.75 -6.37
N LEU A 91 -4.87 7.75 -5.04
CA LEU A 91 -6.19 7.67 -4.40
C LEU A 91 -6.26 8.52 -3.13
N ASN A 92 -7.49 8.81 -2.69
CA ASN A 92 -7.83 9.36 -1.39
C ASN A 92 -8.90 8.49 -0.70
N PHE A 93 -8.77 8.32 0.62
CA PHE A 93 -9.73 7.63 1.47
C PHE A 93 -10.28 8.63 2.48
N ILE A 94 -11.60 8.85 2.48
CA ILE A 94 -12.33 9.79 3.34
C ILE A 94 -13.03 9.00 4.45
#